data_AF-A0A968T186-F1
#
_entry.id   AF-A0A968T186-F1
#
_cell.length_a   1.000
_cell.length_b   1.000
_cell.length_c   1.000
_cell.angle_alpha   90.00
_cell.angle_beta   90.00
_cell.angle_gamma   90.00
#
_symmetry.space_group_name_H-M   'P 1'
#
loop_
_entity.id
_entity.type
_entity.pdbx_description
1 polymer ?
#
loop_
_entity_poly.entity_id
_entity_poly.type
_entity_poly.pdbx_seq_one_letter_code
_entity_poly.pdbx_strand_id
1 'polypeptide(L)'
;MRVYSPDNPQDPWLEGVTDPQGNFFFQPDAGIPGTWEVMIRQAGHGGVITLAVGEDPSTLGSELASLDALADGSTGSLSPLHRGLLMGSTVWGLVGTALFFARRRS
;
A
#
# COMPACT_ATOMS: atom_id res chain seq x y z
N MET A 1 -16.01 -6.53 6.88
CA MET A 1 -15.09 -7.20 5.93
C MET A 1 -15.88 -8.09 5.03
N ARG A 2 -15.52 -8.11 3.74
CA ARG A 2 -16.05 -9.05 2.74
C ARG A 2 -14.88 -9.67 1.99
N VAL A 3 -14.92 -10.97 1.77
CA VAL A 3 -13.92 -11.74 1.04
C VAL A 3 -14.59 -12.28 -0.21
N TYR A 4 -13.97 -12.10 -1.36
CA TYR A 4 -14.45 -12.55 -2.66
C TYR A 4 -13.49 -13.60 -3.21
N SER A 5 -14.05 -14.69 -3.74
CA SER A 5 -13.25 -15.75 -4.36
C SER A 5 -13.01 -15.45 -5.84
N PRO A 6 -11.95 -16.03 -6.45
CA PRO A 6 -11.69 -15.89 -7.88
C PRO A 6 -12.89 -16.33 -8.76
N ASP A 7 -13.59 -17.39 -8.35
CA ASP A 7 -14.68 -17.99 -9.13
C ASP A 7 -15.97 -17.15 -9.12
N ASN A 8 -16.21 -16.37 -8.06
CA ASN A 8 -17.35 -15.47 -7.98
C ASN A 8 -16.96 -14.13 -7.31
N PRO A 9 -16.48 -13.15 -8.10
CA PRO A 9 -16.07 -11.86 -7.58
C PRO A 9 -17.25 -10.91 -7.30
N GLN A 10 -18.48 -11.26 -7.68
CA GLN A 10 -19.65 -10.40 -7.48
C GLN A 10 -20.33 -10.65 -6.13
N ASP A 11 -20.32 -11.90 -5.67
CA ASP A 11 -20.89 -12.28 -4.37
C ASP A 11 -19.79 -12.60 -3.35
N PRO A 12 -19.88 -12.07 -2.12
CA PRO A 12 -18.89 -12.35 -1.11
C PRO A 12 -18.94 -13.83 -0.71
N TRP A 13 -17.78 -14.49 -0.77
CA TRP A 13 -17.57 -15.84 -0.26
C TRP A 13 -17.66 -15.89 1.28
N LEU A 14 -17.17 -14.83 1.94
CA LEU A 14 -17.26 -14.68 3.40
C LEU A 14 -17.53 -13.22 3.77
N GLU A 15 -18.46 -13.00 4.69
CA GLU A 15 -18.65 -11.72 5.37
C GLU A 15 -18.30 -11.83 6.85
N GLY A 16 -17.69 -10.79 7.40
CA GLY A 16 -17.35 -10.76 8.82
C GLY A 16 -16.96 -9.39 9.33
N VAL A 17 -16.63 -9.31 10.62
CA VAL A 17 -16.16 -8.10 11.30
C VAL A 17 -14.82 -8.38 11.96
N THR A 18 -14.02 -7.33 12.17
CA THR A 18 -12.78 -7.46 12.94
C THR A 18 -13.08 -7.73 14.41
N ASP A 19 -12.12 -8.32 15.09
CA ASP A 19 -12.10 -8.42 16.55
C ASP A 19 -11.91 -7.03 17.22
N PRO A 20 -12.01 -6.92 18.57
CA PRO A 20 -11.79 -5.66 19.28
C PRO A 20 -10.40 -5.04 19.11
N GLN A 21 -9.42 -5.83 18.66
CA GLN A 21 -8.05 -5.40 18.38
C GLN A 21 -7.86 -4.97 16.91
N GLY A 22 -8.90 -5.12 16.07
CA GLY A 22 -8.86 -4.76 14.66
C GLY A 22 -8.38 -5.87 13.73
N ASN A 23 -8.21 -7.11 14.20
CA ASN A 23 -7.76 -8.22 13.36
C ASN A 23 -8.94 -8.92 12.69
N PHE A 24 -8.70 -9.45 11.50
CA PHE A 24 -9.63 -10.32 10.78
C PHE A 24 -8.88 -11.53 10.24
N PHE A 25 -9.36 -12.73 10.57
CA PHE A 25 -8.74 -13.99 10.16
C PHE A 25 -9.71 -14.77 9.28
N PHE A 26 -9.21 -15.27 8.15
CA PHE A 26 -9.91 -16.21 7.30
C PHE A 26 -8.90 -17.14 6.61
N GLN A 27 -9.34 -18.32 6.24
CA GLN A 27 -8.56 -19.29 5.48
C GLN A 27 -9.20 -19.42 4.09
N PRO A 28 -8.52 -18.99 3.01
CA PRO A 28 -8.97 -19.28 1.65
C PRO A 28 -9.09 -20.78 1.42
N ASP A 29 -10.07 -21.20 0.62
CA ASP A 29 -10.19 -22.59 0.17
C ASP A 29 -9.03 -22.91 -0.77
N ALA A 30 -8.18 -23.87 -0.38
CA ALA A 30 -7.02 -24.29 -1.18
C ALA A 30 -7.42 -24.98 -2.50
N GLY A 31 -8.68 -25.41 -2.63
CA GLY A 31 -9.24 -25.93 -3.89
C GLY A 31 -9.55 -24.85 -4.93
N ILE A 32 -9.50 -23.57 -4.55
CA ILE A 32 -9.82 -22.42 -5.42
C ILE A 32 -8.56 -21.54 -5.55
N PRO A 33 -7.64 -21.88 -6.47
CA PRO A 33 -6.46 -21.07 -6.72
C PRO A 33 -6.83 -19.78 -7.47
N GLY A 34 -5.96 -18.77 -7.36
CA GLY A 34 -6.07 -17.50 -8.07
C GLY A 34 -6.17 -16.31 -7.13
N THR A 35 -6.65 -15.20 -7.68
CA THR A 35 -6.70 -13.90 -7.01
C THR A 35 -7.95 -13.73 -6.16
N TRP A 36 -7.77 -13.68 -4.85
CA TRP A 36 -8.78 -13.37 -3.86
C TRP A 36 -8.78 -11.88 -3.52
N GLU A 37 -9.95 -11.30 -3.30
CA GLU A 37 -10.09 -9.90 -2.90
C GLU A 37 -10.73 -9.77 -1.52
N VAL A 38 -10.15 -8.93 -0.67
CA VAL A 38 -10.66 -8.61 0.65
C VAL A 38 -11.03 -7.15 0.69
N MET A 39 -12.34 -6.88 0.76
CA MET A 39 -12.89 -5.53 0.87
C MET A 39 -13.10 -5.15 2.33
N ILE A 40 -12.46 -4.05 2.71
CA ILE A 40 -12.55 -3.42 4.02
C ILE A 40 -13.36 -2.14 3.85
N ARG A 41 -14.46 -2.00 4.60
CA ARG A 41 -15.29 -0.79 4.59
C ARG A 41 -15.58 -0.36 6.02
N GLN A 42 -15.26 0.89 6.32
CA GLN A 42 -15.61 1.56 7.57
C GLN A 42 -16.07 2.99 7.27
N ALA A 43 -17.34 3.29 7.57
CA ALA A 43 -17.91 4.63 7.51
C ALA A 43 -17.60 5.44 6.23
N GLY A 44 -17.57 4.78 5.06
CA GLY A 44 -17.32 5.42 3.76
C GLY A 44 -15.85 5.51 3.34
N HIS A 45 -14.91 5.18 4.23
CA HIS A 45 -13.51 4.93 3.88
C HIS A 45 -13.26 3.42 3.79
N GLY A 46 -12.45 2.98 2.85
CA GLY A 46 -12.24 1.55 2.62
C GLY A 46 -10.99 1.26 1.82
N GLY A 47 -10.61 -0.01 1.85
CA GLY A 47 -9.48 -0.54 1.10
C GLY A 47 -9.86 -1.89 0.49
N VAL A 48 -9.13 -2.26 -0.55
CA VAL A 48 -9.19 -3.61 -1.13
C VAL A 48 -7.79 -4.19 -1.02
N ILE A 49 -7.69 -5.41 -0.49
CA ILE A 49 -6.45 -6.17 -0.44
C ILE A 49 -6.58 -7.34 -1.40
N THR A 50 -5.57 -7.53 -2.24
CA THR A 50 -5.52 -8.60 -3.23
C THR A 50 -4.52 -9.66 -2.79
N LEU A 51 -4.95 -10.92 -2.77
CA LEU A 51 -4.16 -12.06 -2.30
C LEU A 51 -4.15 -13.14 -3.39
N ALA A 52 -2.98 -13.55 -3.90
CA ALA A 52 -2.92 -14.76 -4.72
C ALA A 52 -2.80 -15.99 -3.84
N VAL A 53 -3.63 -16.99 -4.12
CA VAL A 53 -3.65 -18.28 -3.45
C VAL A 53 -3.31 -19.35 -4.47
N GLY A 54 -2.30 -20.18 -4.17
CA GLY A 54 -1.89 -21.26 -5.08
C GLY A 54 -1.09 -20.82 -6.31
N GLU A 55 -0.74 -19.54 -6.42
CA GLU A 55 0.15 -19.01 -7.45
C GLU A 55 1.53 -18.67 -6.85
N ASP A 56 2.59 -18.76 -7.67
CA ASP A 56 3.93 -18.35 -7.25
C ASP A 56 3.94 -16.85 -6.91
N PRO A 57 4.40 -16.43 -5.72
CA PRO A 57 4.37 -15.03 -5.28
C PRO A 57 5.17 -14.08 -6.18
N SER A 58 6.00 -14.61 -7.09
CA SER A 58 6.72 -13.90 -8.14
C SER A 58 5.83 -13.37 -9.29
N THR A 59 4.57 -13.82 -9.42
CA THR A 59 3.63 -13.32 -10.43
C THR A 59 2.78 -12.14 -9.93
N LEU A 60 2.76 -11.92 -8.61
CA LEU A 60 2.10 -10.78 -7.99
C LEU A 60 2.98 -9.53 -8.16
N GLY A 61 2.61 -8.67 -9.09
CA GLY A 61 3.27 -7.40 -9.30
C GLY A 61 3.26 -6.55 -8.03
N SER A 62 4.45 -6.27 -7.49
CA SER A 62 4.95 -5.07 -6.77
C SER A 62 4.02 -4.18 -5.92
N GLU A 63 2.80 -4.57 -5.58
CA GLU A 63 1.86 -3.75 -4.79
C GLU A 63 1.76 -4.23 -3.33
N LEU A 64 2.18 -5.45 -3.01
CA LEU A 64 2.39 -5.87 -1.62
C LEU A 64 3.68 -5.28 -1.01
N ALA A 65 4.62 -4.82 -1.86
CA ALA A 65 5.83 -4.14 -1.43
C ALA A 65 5.60 -2.69 -0.96
N SER A 66 4.45 -2.09 -1.29
CA SER A 66 4.18 -0.68 -0.99
C SER A 66 3.55 -0.45 0.40
N LEU A 67 2.96 -1.48 1.03
CA LEU A 67 2.47 -1.41 2.41
C LEU A 67 3.61 -1.50 3.44
N ASP A 68 4.64 -2.31 3.16
CA ASP A 68 5.85 -2.41 4.00
C ASP A 68 6.72 -1.15 3.88
N ALA A 69 6.74 -0.51 2.70
CA ALA A 69 7.47 0.74 2.44
C ALA A 69 6.89 2.00 3.11
N LEU A 70 5.64 1.94 3.62
CA LEU A 70 5.01 3.04 4.35
C LEU A 70 5.15 2.91 5.87
N ALA A 71 5.34 1.67 6.36
CA ALA A 71 5.48 1.37 7.79
C ALA A 71 6.95 1.32 8.24
N ASP A 72 7.84 0.90 7.35
CA ASP A 72 9.26 0.89 7.62
C ASP A 72 9.87 2.19 7.11
N GLY A 73 10.42 2.99 8.02
CA GLY A 73 11.34 4.07 7.68
C GLY A 73 12.66 3.53 7.11
N SER A 74 12.63 2.43 6.35
CA SER A 74 13.78 1.89 5.69
C SER A 74 14.21 2.89 4.64
N THR A 75 15.39 3.43 4.91
CA THR A 75 16.41 3.71 3.91
C THR A 75 16.76 2.45 3.13
N GLY A 76 15.77 1.79 2.51
CA GLY A 76 15.97 0.70 1.56
C GLY A 76 16.67 1.31 0.37
N SER A 77 17.97 1.02 0.24
CA SER A 77 18.87 1.35 -0.88
C SER A 77 18.24 2.28 -1.92
N LEU A 78 18.12 3.57 -1.59
CA LEU A 78 17.63 4.56 -2.55
C LEU A 78 18.58 4.51 -3.74
N SER A 79 18.06 4.18 -4.92
CA SER A 79 18.81 4.28 -6.18
C SER A 79 19.61 5.58 -6.17
N PRO A 80 20.92 5.58 -6.48
CA PRO A 80 21.78 6.77 -6.35
C PRO A 80 21.19 8.03 -6.98
N LEU A 81 20.44 7.87 -8.07
CA LEU A 81 19.69 8.95 -8.74
C LEU A 81 18.54 9.50 -7.91
N HIS A 82 17.75 8.64 -7.26
CA HIS A 82 16.62 9.06 -6.43
C HIS A 82 17.08 9.86 -5.22
N ARG A 83 18.16 9.39 -4.57
CA ARG A 83 18.82 10.11 -3.48
C ARG A 83 19.36 11.46 -3.92
N GLY A 84 19.97 11.54 -5.11
CA GLY A 84 20.46 12.80 -5.68
C GLY A 84 19.35 13.82 -5.92
N LEU A 85 18.21 13.38 -6.46
CA LEU A 85 17.05 14.24 -6.71
C LEU A 85 16.49 14.83 -5.41
N LEU A 86 16.29 14.01 -4.37
CA LEU A 86 15.80 14.46 -3.06
C LEU A 86 16.72 15.49 -2.41
N MET A 87 18.03 15.24 -2.46
CA MET A 87 19.03 16.20 -1.96
C MET A 87 18.98 17.51 -2.75
N GLY A 88 18.91 17.44 -4.08
CA GLY A 88 18.80 18.61 -4.95
C GLY A 88 17.56 19.46 -4.69
N SER A 89 16.39 18.83 -4.59
CA SER A 89 15.12 19.51 -4.30
C SER A 89 15.12 20.20 -2.93
N THR A 90 15.73 19.57 -1.92
CA THR A 90 15.82 20.15 -0.58
C THR A 90 16.72 21.40 -0.59
N VAL A 91 17.90 21.30 -1.19
CA VAL A 91 18.82 22.44 -1.32
C VAL A 91 18.17 23.57 -2.09
N TRP A 92 17.52 23.28 -3.22
CA TRP A 92 16.84 24.30 -4.01
C TRP A 92 15.68 24.95 -3.26
N GLY A 93 14.89 24.18 -2.49
CA GLY A 93 13.84 24.72 -1.63
C GLY A 93 14.37 25.69 -0.57
N LEU A 94 15.51 25.36 0.06
CA LEU A 94 16.17 26.25 1.02
C LEU A 94 16.72 27.52 0.35
N VAL A 95 17.34 27.39 -0.82
CA VAL A 95 17.83 28.53 -1.61
C VAL A 95 16.68 29.44 -2.04
N GLY A 96 15.58 28.87 -2.55
CA GLY A 96 14.39 29.64 -2.93
C GLY A 96 13.77 30.37 -1.73
N THR A 97 13.70 29.72 -0.58
CA THR A 97 13.22 30.35 0.67
C THR A 97 14.14 31.50 1.10
N ALA A 98 15.46 31.31 1.06
CA ALA A 98 16.43 32.35 1.40
C ALA A 98 16.34 33.55 0.43
N LEU A 99 16.28 33.31 -0.88
CA LEU A 99 16.12 34.35 -1.89
C LEU A 99 14.81 35.11 -1.76
N PHE A 100 13.72 34.43 -1.42
CA PHE A 100 12.42 35.05 -1.19
C PHE A 100 12.46 36.05 -0.03
N PHE A 101 13.11 35.69 1.08
CA PHE A 101 13.31 36.62 2.20
C PHE A 101 14.33 37.72 1.90
N ALA A 102 15.36 37.43 1.13
CA ALA A 102 16.35 38.44 0.70
C ALA A 102 15.71 39.51 -0.19
N ARG A 103 14.81 39.10 -1.11
CA ARG A 103 14.09 40.03 -1.99
C ARG A 103 13.03 40.87 -1.27
N ARG A 104 12.52 40.39 -0.13
CA ARG A 104 11.60 41.16 0.74
C ARG A 104 12.32 42.16 1.65
N ARG A 105 13.66 42.17 1.66
CA ARG A 105 14.49 43.06 2.46
C ARG A 105 15.17 44.17 1.64
N SER A 106 14.77 44.35 0.39
CA SER A 106 15.07 45.50 -0.48
C SER A 106 13.78 46.20 -0.86
#